data_AF-A0AB34X089-F1
#
_entry.id   AF-A0AB34X089-F1
#
_cell.length_a   1.000
_cell.length_b   1.000
_cell.length_c   1.000
_cell.angle_alpha   90.00
_cell.angle_beta   90.00
_cell.angle_gamma   90.00
#
_symmetry.space_group_name_H-M   'P 1'
#
loop_
_entity.id
_entity.type
_entity.pdbx_description
1 polymer ?
#
loop_
_entity_poly.entity_id
_entity_poly.type
_entity_poly.pdbx_seq_one_letter_code
_entity_poly.pdbx_strand_id
1 'polypeptide(L)'
;MVSNAAAQARENARRSDGKFGVQQKAESGLSLTLPTDNRYVPQLSDFTVLPPASEYTDVRDDDGRLIKRKYLVERDGNKAECLEVYYPRTNQLQSCIYRDTEGFLVRDAHIPHEVYYFPNGALDSVSYSPRSEYLEDYLQGGCESFLFSEEYSADGALQDVRHFRSDPDGLTYASKTHLSRNGNVEFVMNYGTHGLYSLHRDIPSFESYYANGQVKRQEWSKAFLFHREGAPAVIEYNPDGSVKEEKYYREGKEVPPPTINNRH
;
A
#
# COMPACT_ATOMS: atom_id res chain seq x y z
N MET A 1 23.43 11.73 34.09
CA MET A 1 23.11 12.96 33.33
C MET A 1 24.06 13.20 32.14
N VAL A 2 24.56 12.17 31.44
CA VAL A 2 25.51 12.34 30.31
C VAL A 2 24.86 12.10 28.94
N SER A 3 23.59 11.65 28.90
CA SER A 3 22.90 11.27 27.65
C SER A 3 22.32 12.44 26.84
N ASN A 4 22.09 13.62 27.43
CA ASN A 4 21.29 14.67 26.76
C ASN A 4 22.06 15.53 25.75
N ALA A 5 23.34 15.85 25.97
CA ALA A 5 24.05 16.79 25.08
C ALA A 5 24.29 16.22 23.67
N ALA A 6 24.68 14.94 23.59
CA ALA A 6 24.89 14.27 22.30
C ALA A 6 23.57 14.02 21.55
N ALA A 7 22.50 13.68 22.27
CA ALA A 7 21.16 13.55 21.69
C ALA A 7 20.65 14.90 21.17
N GLN A 8 20.84 15.98 21.93
CA GLN A 8 20.45 17.34 21.51
C GLN A 8 21.27 17.84 20.31
N ALA A 9 22.57 17.53 20.25
CA ALA A 9 23.39 17.87 19.08
C ALA A 9 22.91 17.13 17.82
N ARG A 10 22.52 15.85 17.96
CA ARG A 10 21.94 15.05 16.86
C ARG A 10 20.58 15.56 16.43
N GLU A 11 19.79 16.02 17.38
CA GLU A 11 18.52 16.69 17.11
C GLU A 11 18.73 17.98 16.30
N ASN A 12 19.68 18.83 16.70
CA ASN A 12 19.99 20.05 15.96
C ASN A 12 20.55 19.78 14.56
N ALA A 13 21.40 18.76 14.40
CA ALA A 13 21.93 18.38 13.09
C ALA A 13 20.83 17.85 12.15
N ARG A 14 19.91 17.04 12.66
CA ARG A 14 18.73 16.56 11.91
C ARG A 14 17.82 17.71 11.45
N ARG A 15 17.68 18.73 12.30
CA ARG A 15 17.00 19.97 11.93
C ARG A 15 17.63 20.69 10.75
N SER A 16 18.95 20.61 10.62
CA SER A 16 19.68 21.26 9.52
C SER A 16 19.71 20.46 8.22
N ASP A 17 19.71 19.12 8.28
CA ASP A 17 19.87 18.26 7.09
C ASP A 17 18.54 17.73 6.53
N GLY A 18 17.41 18.05 7.17
CA GLY A 18 16.07 17.69 6.72
C GLY A 18 15.59 16.31 7.16
N LYS A 19 16.40 15.54 7.91
CA LYS A 19 16.08 14.15 8.25
C LYS A 19 15.33 14.05 9.58
N PHE A 20 14.01 14.13 9.49
CA PHE A 20 13.10 14.12 10.63
C PHE A 20 12.31 12.79 10.77
N GLY A 21 11.86 12.48 11.99
CA GLY A 21 10.74 11.56 12.24
C GLY A 21 9.40 12.32 12.23
N VAL A 22 8.26 11.64 12.40
CA VAL A 22 6.92 12.27 12.26
C VAL A 22 6.70 13.41 13.25
N GLN A 23 7.04 13.21 14.52
CA GLN A 23 6.94 14.28 15.52
C GLN A 23 7.85 15.46 15.14
N GLN A 24 9.09 15.20 14.71
CA GLN A 24 10.03 16.27 14.36
C GLN A 24 9.66 16.98 13.04
N LYS A 25 8.98 16.30 12.09
CA LYS A 25 8.42 16.92 10.88
C LYS A 25 7.31 17.91 11.24
N ALA A 26 6.40 17.50 12.13
CA ALA A 26 5.34 18.39 12.63
C ALA A 26 5.93 19.61 13.37
N GLU A 27 6.94 19.41 14.21
CA GLU A 27 7.61 20.49 14.96
C GLU A 27 8.44 21.44 14.05
N SER A 28 9.01 20.93 12.96
CA SER A 28 9.80 21.74 12.02
C SER A 28 8.96 22.53 11.02
N GLY A 29 7.64 22.32 10.99
CA GLY A 29 6.73 22.91 10.00
C GLY A 29 6.86 22.30 8.60
N LEU A 30 7.69 21.27 8.42
CA LEU A 30 7.83 20.51 7.19
C LEU A 30 6.78 19.40 7.18
N SER A 31 5.61 19.70 6.60
CA SER A 31 4.51 18.74 6.46
C SER A 31 4.93 17.59 5.53
N LEU A 32 5.06 16.38 6.08
CA LEU A 32 4.71 15.19 5.31
C LEU A 32 3.20 15.09 5.42
N THR A 33 2.49 15.65 4.46
CA THR A 33 1.03 15.53 4.38
C THR A 33 0.73 14.07 4.02
N LEU A 34 0.73 13.20 5.02
CA LEU A 34 -0.06 11.98 4.92
C LEU A 34 -1.49 12.45 5.13
N PRO A 35 -2.44 12.12 4.23
CA PRO A 35 -3.82 12.56 4.38
C PRO A 35 -4.38 11.95 5.66
N THR A 36 -4.30 12.69 6.78
CA THR A 36 -5.02 12.38 8.02
C THR A 36 -6.48 12.77 7.88
N ASP A 37 -6.77 13.70 6.97
CA ASP A 37 -8.10 14.14 6.57
C ASP A 37 -8.33 13.84 5.07
N ASN A 38 -8.43 12.56 4.77
CA ASN A 38 -9.36 12.04 3.78
C ASN A 38 -9.28 10.54 3.90
N ARG A 39 -10.14 9.96 4.73
CA ARG A 39 -10.49 8.54 4.64
C ARG A 39 -11.26 8.32 3.34
N TYR A 40 -10.59 8.52 2.21
CA TYR A 40 -11.07 8.00 0.96
C TYR A 40 -10.80 6.49 1.02
N VAL A 41 -11.80 5.78 1.53
CA VAL A 41 -11.95 4.35 1.32
C VAL A 41 -12.79 4.27 0.05
N PRO A 42 -12.19 3.95 -1.11
CA PRO A 42 -12.98 3.70 -2.32
C PRO A 42 -14.05 2.68 -1.94
N GLN A 43 -15.31 3.06 -2.05
CA GLN A 43 -16.39 2.12 -1.80
C GLN A 43 -16.51 1.26 -3.06
N LEU A 44 -16.70 -0.05 -2.87
CA LEU A 44 -16.98 -1.02 -3.94
C LEU A 44 -18.05 -0.55 -4.95
N SER A 45 -18.88 0.42 -4.56
CA SER A 45 -19.90 1.06 -5.38
C SER A 45 -19.39 1.71 -6.68
N ASP A 46 -18.11 2.04 -6.79
CA ASP A 46 -17.58 2.65 -8.02
C ASP A 46 -17.04 1.61 -9.03
N PHE A 47 -16.88 0.37 -8.59
CA PHE A 47 -16.21 -0.70 -9.33
C PHE A 47 -17.07 -1.96 -9.48
N THR A 48 -18.39 -1.75 -9.53
CA THR A 48 -19.41 -2.80 -9.58
C THR A 48 -19.04 -3.88 -10.61
N VAL A 49 -19.21 -5.15 -10.24
CA VAL A 49 -19.20 -6.30 -11.16
C VAL A 49 -20.12 -5.95 -12.32
N LEU A 50 -19.51 -5.73 -13.48
CA LEU A 50 -20.23 -5.23 -14.64
C LEU A 50 -21.12 -6.36 -15.19
N PRO A 51 -22.38 -6.07 -15.53
CA PRO A 51 -23.25 -7.09 -16.12
C PRO A 51 -22.68 -7.58 -17.45
N PRO A 52 -22.88 -8.87 -17.79
CA PRO A 52 -22.38 -9.42 -19.05
C PRO A 52 -23.00 -8.68 -20.25
N ALA A 53 -22.16 -8.19 -21.15
CA ALA A 53 -22.59 -7.60 -22.42
C ALA A 53 -23.02 -8.69 -23.42
N SER A 54 -22.34 -9.86 -23.39
CA SER A 54 -22.76 -11.07 -24.10
C SER A 54 -22.04 -12.32 -23.55
N GLU A 55 -22.76 -13.44 -23.44
CA GLU A 55 -22.21 -14.74 -23.01
C GLU A 55 -21.48 -15.45 -24.14
N TYR A 56 -20.34 -16.08 -23.83
CA TYR A 56 -19.53 -16.80 -24.82
C TYR A 56 -19.42 -18.30 -24.52
N THR A 57 -19.32 -18.72 -23.25
CA THR A 57 -19.20 -20.15 -22.92
C THR A 57 -19.54 -20.45 -21.45
N ASP A 58 -20.37 -21.46 -21.21
CA ASP A 58 -20.59 -22.10 -19.90
C ASP A 58 -19.91 -23.48 -19.89
N VAL A 59 -19.18 -23.80 -18.82
CA VAL A 59 -18.60 -25.15 -18.58
C VAL A 59 -19.24 -25.73 -17.33
N ARG A 60 -19.79 -26.94 -17.46
CA ARG A 60 -20.51 -27.64 -16.40
C ARG A 60 -19.85 -28.96 -16.03
N ASP A 61 -20.02 -29.42 -14.79
CA ASP A 61 -19.59 -30.76 -14.35
C ASP A 61 -20.57 -31.85 -14.85
N ASP A 62 -20.25 -33.11 -14.56
CA ASP A 62 -21.08 -34.27 -14.93
C ASP A 62 -22.49 -34.23 -14.27
N ASP A 63 -22.63 -33.50 -13.16
CA ASP A 63 -23.90 -33.26 -12.46
C ASP A 63 -24.65 -32.03 -13.02
N GLY A 64 -24.12 -31.36 -14.05
CA GLY A 64 -24.70 -30.18 -14.69
C GLY A 64 -24.49 -28.85 -13.95
N ARG A 65 -23.69 -28.83 -12.88
CA ARG A 65 -23.38 -27.61 -12.11
C ARG A 65 -22.40 -26.74 -12.86
N LEU A 66 -22.54 -25.43 -12.75
CA LEU A 66 -21.67 -24.48 -13.43
C LEU A 66 -20.31 -24.43 -12.73
N ILE A 67 -19.23 -24.75 -13.46
CA ILE A 67 -17.86 -24.68 -12.95
C ILE A 67 -17.19 -23.38 -13.40
N LYS A 68 -17.43 -22.97 -14.65
CA LYS A 68 -16.85 -21.77 -15.23
C LYS A 68 -17.84 -21.12 -16.18
N ARG A 69 -17.78 -19.79 -16.24
CA ARG A 69 -18.51 -18.99 -17.22
C ARG A 69 -17.60 -17.94 -17.81
N LYS A 70 -17.72 -17.70 -19.10
CA LYS A 70 -16.95 -16.71 -19.84
C LYS A 70 -17.86 -15.78 -20.61
N TYR A 71 -17.68 -14.47 -20.43
CA TYR A 71 -18.44 -13.42 -21.11
C TYR A 71 -17.61 -12.18 -21.40
N LEU A 72 -18.13 -11.32 -22.28
CA LEU A 72 -17.57 -10.00 -22.50
C LEU A 72 -18.26 -8.99 -21.59
N VAL A 73 -17.45 -8.07 -21.06
CA VAL A 73 -17.84 -6.93 -20.25
C VAL A 73 -17.49 -5.67 -21.02
N GLU A 74 -18.39 -4.68 -20.98
CA GLU A 74 -18.17 -3.37 -21.58
C GLU A 74 -18.48 -2.26 -20.57
N ARG A 75 -17.56 -1.31 -20.40
CA ARG A 75 -17.73 -0.10 -19.58
C ARG A 75 -17.09 1.06 -20.32
N ASP A 76 -17.85 2.13 -20.54
CA ASP A 76 -17.39 3.36 -21.18
C ASP A 76 -16.67 3.13 -22.53
N GLY A 77 -17.11 2.11 -23.28
CA GLY A 77 -16.52 1.69 -24.56
C GLY A 77 -15.27 0.80 -24.45
N ASN A 78 -14.73 0.61 -23.24
CA ASN A 78 -13.67 -0.35 -22.95
C ASN A 78 -14.25 -1.75 -22.78
N LYS A 79 -13.58 -2.74 -23.37
CA LYS A 79 -14.02 -4.14 -23.37
C LYS A 79 -13.03 -5.02 -22.63
N ALA A 80 -13.54 -5.92 -21.80
CA ALA A 80 -12.76 -6.93 -21.13
C ALA A 80 -13.48 -8.27 -21.18
N GLU A 81 -12.73 -9.34 -21.38
CA GLU A 81 -13.20 -10.70 -21.19
C GLU A 81 -13.20 -11.03 -19.70
N CYS A 82 -14.32 -11.54 -19.18
CA CYS A 82 -14.42 -12.04 -17.81
C CYS A 82 -14.49 -13.57 -17.83
N LEU A 83 -13.67 -14.20 -16.98
CA LEU A 83 -13.76 -15.61 -16.62
C LEU A 83 -14.21 -15.72 -15.16
N GLU A 84 -15.42 -16.22 -14.97
CA GLU A 84 -15.91 -16.66 -13.67
C GLU A 84 -15.51 -18.11 -13.41
N VAL A 85 -15.06 -18.37 -12.19
CA VAL A 85 -14.80 -19.71 -11.67
C VAL A 85 -15.64 -19.90 -10.41
N TYR A 86 -16.22 -21.08 -10.26
CA TYR A 86 -17.14 -21.40 -9.17
C TYR A 86 -16.56 -22.50 -8.28
N TYR A 87 -16.85 -22.41 -6.98
CA TYR A 87 -16.47 -23.44 -6.03
C TYR A 87 -17.20 -24.75 -6.32
N PRO A 88 -16.49 -25.89 -6.31
CA PRO A 88 -17.12 -27.20 -6.42
C PRO A 88 -18.13 -27.41 -5.29
N ARG A 89 -19.29 -27.99 -5.62
CA ARG A 89 -20.38 -28.38 -4.70
C ARG A 89 -21.22 -27.24 -4.12
N THR A 90 -20.69 -26.03 -3.93
CA THR A 90 -21.49 -24.89 -3.44
C THR A 90 -22.08 -24.06 -4.58
N ASN A 91 -21.50 -24.14 -5.79
CA ASN A 91 -21.88 -23.32 -6.95
C ASN A 91 -21.83 -21.80 -6.65
N GLN A 92 -21.11 -21.42 -5.60
CA GLN A 92 -20.81 -20.02 -5.29
C GLN A 92 -19.63 -19.56 -6.13
N LEU A 93 -19.66 -18.29 -6.51
CA LEU A 93 -18.59 -17.66 -7.25
C LEU A 93 -17.31 -17.69 -6.40
N GLN A 94 -16.22 -18.18 -6.99
CA GLN A 94 -14.90 -18.22 -6.38
C GLN A 94 -14.05 -17.05 -6.85
N SER A 95 -14.08 -16.75 -8.15
CA SER A 95 -13.31 -15.65 -8.71
C SER A 95 -13.89 -15.13 -10.01
N CYS A 96 -13.70 -13.83 -10.26
CA CYS A 96 -13.82 -13.21 -11.57
C CYS A 96 -12.43 -12.75 -12.02
N ILE A 97 -11.99 -13.19 -13.19
CA ILE A 97 -10.70 -12.81 -13.77
C ILE A 97 -10.98 -12.06 -15.06
N TYR A 98 -10.59 -10.79 -15.11
CA TYR A 98 -10.81 -9.94 -16.28
C TYR A 98 -9.51 -9.74 -17.04
N ARG A 99 -9.58 -9.82 -18.36
CA ARG A 99 -8.44 -9.62 -19.27
C ARG A 99 -8.91 -8.79 -20.45
N ASP A 100 -8.04 -7.92 -20.97
CA ASP A 100 -8.33 -7.20 -22.21
C ASP A 100 -8.31 -8.21 -23.39
N THR A 101 -9.16 -7.98 -24.38
CA THR A 101 -9.14 -8.74 -25.63
C THR A 101 -7.83 -8.57 -26.42
N GLU A 102 -7.10 -7.48 -26.18
CA GLU A 102 -5.81 -7.17 -26.82
C GLU A 102 -4.59 -7.48 -25.93
N GLY A 103 -4.76 -8.07 -24.73
CA GLY A 103 -3.64 -8.42 -23.84
C GLY A 103 -4.03 -8.84 -22.42
N PHE A 104 -3.06 -9.22 -21.59
CA PHE A 104 -3.32 -9.70 -20.22
C PHE A 104 -3.73 -8.61 -19.20
N LEU A 105 -3.55 -7.33 -19.54
CA LEU A 105 -3.78 -6.20 -18.63
C LEU A 105 -5.01 -5.40 -19.06
N VAL A 106 -5.84 -5.01 -18.10
CA VAL A 106 -7.08 -4.28 -18.36
C VAL A 106 -6.75 -2.81 -18.64
N ARG A 107 -7.24 -2.26 -19.75
CA ARG A 107 -6.98 -0.85 -20.12
C ARG A 107 -7.65 0.15 -19.19
N ASP A 108 -8.85 -0.18 -18.74
CA ASP A 108 -9.63 0.67 -17.85
C ASP A 108 -9.33 0.31 -16.39
N ALA A 109 -8.81 1.26 -15.63
CA ALA A 109 -8.54 1.06 -14.22
C ALA A 109 -9.79 0.87 -13.36
N HIS A 110 -10.99 1.14 -13.89
CA HIS A 110 -12.25 0.87 -13.20
C HIS A 110 -12.80 -0.52 -13.43
N ILE A 111 -12.13 -1.33 -14.26
CA ILE A 111 -12.42 -2.74 -14.42
C ILE A 111 -11.38 -3.50 -13.58
N PRO A 112 -11.82 -4.28 -12.57
CA PRO A 112 -10.90 -5.12 -11.79
C PRO A 112 -10.13 -6.07 -12.69
N HIS A 113 -8.89 -6.36 -12.35
CA HIS A 113 -8.11 -7.44 -12.98
C HIS A 113 -8.52 -8.79 -12.41
N GLU A 114 -8.63 -8.90 -11.09
CA GLU A 114 -9.06 -10.12 -10.39
C GLU A 114 -9.93 -9.76 -9.18
N VAL A 115 -10.97 -10.57 -8.98
CA VAL A 115 -11.85 -10.52 -7.81
C VAL A 115 -11.95 -11.93 -7.26
N TYR A 116 -11.76 -12.10 -5.95
CA TYR A 116 -11.88 -13.37 -5.26
C TYR A 116 -12.96 -13.30 -4.19
N TYR A 117 -13.56 -14.45 -3.91
CA TYR A 117 -14.61 -14.61 -2.90
C TYR A 117 -14.31 -15.80 -2.02
N PHE A 118 -14.70 -15.73 -0.76
CA PHE A 118 -14.67 -16.84 0.17
C PHE A 118 -15.75 -17.88 -0.15
N PRO A 119 -15.63 -19.13 0.34
CA PRO A 119 -16.65 -20.17 0.17
C PRO A 119 -18.01 -19.90 0.83
N ASN A 120 -18.16 -18.79 1.57
CA ASN A 120 -19.42 -18.31 2.13
C ASN A 120 -20.06 -17.21 1.26
N GLY A 121 -19.41 -16.80 0.16
CA GLY A 121 -19.84 -15.75 -0.76
C GLY A 121 -19.39 -14.34 -0.37
N ALA A 122 -18.70 -14.16 0.75
CA ALA A 122 -18.12 -12.87 1.12
C ALA A 122 -16.98 -12.50 0.16
N LEU A 123 -16.82 -11.21 -0.12
CA LEU A 123 -15.69 -10.69 -0.88
C LEU A 123 -14.38 -10.98 -0.14
N ASP A 124 -13.41 -11.55 -0.83
CA ASP A 124 -12.07 -11.84 -0.30
C ASP A 124 -11.10 -10.73 -0.73
N SER A 125 -10.98 -10.50 -2.03
CA SER A 125 -10.10 -9.46 -2.54
C SER A 125 -10.52 -8.93 -3.90
N VAL A 126 -10.09 -7.71 -4.17
CA VAL A 126 -10.19 -7.04 -5.47
C VAL A 126 -8.81 -6.52 -5.82
N SER A 127 -8.36 -6.73 -7.06
CA SER A 127 -7.12 -6.14 -7.56
C SER A 127 -7.31 -5.50 -8.92
N TYR A 128 -6.58 -4.42 -9.17
CA TYR A 128 -6.49 -3.71 -10.42
C TYR A 128 -5.06 -3.81 -10.91
N SER A 129 -4.89 -4.07 -12.20
CA SER A 129 -3.60 -4.08 -12.87
C SER A 129 -3.75 -3.38 -14.20
N PRO A 130 -3.89 -2.03 -14.18
CA PRO A 130 -3.94 -1.26 -15.40
C PRO A 130 -2.58 -1.38 -16.12
N ARG A 131 -2.58 -1.07 -17.41
CA ARG A 131 -1.32 -0.97 -18.15
C ARG A 131 -0.44 0.16 -17.60
N SER A 132 0.87 0.02 -17.73
CA SER A 132 1.84 1.00 -17.22
C SER A 132 1.62 2.39 -17.79
N GLU A 133 1.20 2.51 -19.06
CA GLU A 133 0.94 3.82 -19.69
C GLU A 133 -0.19 4.58 -18.98
N TYR A 134 -1.27 3.88 -18.61
CA TYR A 134 -2.37 4.47 -17.85
C TYR A 134 -1.90 4.93 -16.47
N LEU A 135 -1.11 4.10 -15.78
CA LEU A 135 -0.63 4.41 -14.43
C LEU A 135 0.30 5.62 -14.43
N GLU A 136 1.18 5.73 -15.43
CA GLU A 136 2.08 6.87 -15.60
C GLU A 136 1.29 8.16 -15.89
N ASP A 137 0.35 8.15 -16.84
CA ASP A 137 -0.50 9.30 -17.13
C ASP A 137 -1.35 9.73 -15.93
N TYR A 138 -1.93 8.75 -15.21
CA TYR A 138 -2.78 8.99 -14.05
C TYR A 138 -2.00 9.64 -12.89
N LEU A 139 -0.81 9.13 -12.57
CA LEU A 139 0.05 9.66 -11.51
C LEU A 139 0.70 11.00 -11.92
N GLN A 140 1.03 11.20 -13.19
CA GLN A 140 1.56 12.49 -13.69
C GLN A 140 0.49 13.59 -13.76
N GLY A 141 -0.79 13.24 -13.88
CA GLY A 141 -1.94 14.16 -13.89
C GLY A 141 -2.24 14.87 -12.56
N GLY A 142 -1.39 14.70 -11.54
CA GLY A 142 -1.56 15.32 -10.22
C GLY A 142 -2.36 14.49 -9.22
N CYS A 143 -2.67 13.23 -9.55
CA CYS A 143 -3.31 12.31 -8.59
C CYS A 143 -2.29 11.81 -7.57
N GLU A 144 -2.62 11.90 -6.28
CA GLU A 144 -1.69 11.53 -5.19
C GLU A 144 -1.44 10.02 -5.09
N SER A 145 -2.41 9.18 -5.51
CA SER A 145 -2.27 7.73 -5.45
C SER A 145 -3.29 6.99 -6.32
N PHE A 146 -2.99 5.74 -6.66
CA PHE A 146 -3.85 4.84 -7.41
C PHE A 146 -4.15 3.58 -6.58
N LEU A 147 -5.41 3.32 -6.21
CA LEU A 147 -5.82 2.08 -5.54
C LEU A 147 -5.66 0.91 -6.51
N PHE A 148 -4.87 -0.09 -6.15
CA PHE A 148 -4.70 -1.29 -6.96
C PHE A 148 -5.08 -2.60 -6.27
N SER A 149 -5.36 -2.59 -4.96
CA SER A 149 -5.83 -3.81 -4.29
C SER A 149 -6.52 -3.54 -2.96
N GLU A 150 -7.54 -4.33 -2.67
CA GLU A 150 -8.23 -4.42 -1.38
C GLU A 150 -8.36 -5.89 -0.97
N GLU A 151 -8.21 -6.19 0.32
CA GLU A 151 -8.38 -7.53 0.90
C GLU A 151 -9.24 -7.45 2.15
N TYR A 152 -10.11 -8.44 2.33
CA TYR A 152 -11.18 -8.47 3.33
C TYR A 152 -11.12 -9.79 4.12
N SER A 153 -11.59 -9.80 5.36
CA SER A 153 -11.88 -11.06 6.06
C SER A 153 -13.21 -11.66 5.63
N ALA A 154 -13.38 -12.96 5.90
CA ALA A 154 -14.61 -13.70 5.61
C ALA A 154 -15.87 -13.17 6.31
N ASP A 155 -15.74 -12.29 7.31
CA ASP A 155 -16.84 -11.58 7.96
C ASP A 155 -17.12 -10.19 7.34
N GLY A 156 -16.41 -9.82 6.28
CA GLY A 156 -16.58 -8.60 5.50
C GLY A 156 -15.77 -7.39 5.98
N ALA A 157 -14.89 -7.53 6.99
CA ALA A 157 -14.05 -6.41 7.42
C ALA A 157 -12.87 -6.20 6.46
N LEU A 158 -12.67 -4.96 6.01
CA LEU A 158 -11.51 -4.57 5.21
C LEU A 158 -10.22 -4.69 6.04
N GLN A 159 -9.25 -5.45 5.56
CA GLN A 159 -7.98 -5.72 6.24
C GLN A 159 -6.81 -4.99 5.59
N ASP A 160 -6.73 -5.01 4.27
CA ASP A 160 -5.60 -4.42 3.55
C ASP A 160 -6.06 -3.58 2.37
N VAL A 161 -5.39 -2.44 2.19
CA VAL A 161 -5.58 -1.54 1.06
C VAL A 161 -4.22 -1.20 0.46
N ARG A 162 -4.07 -1.30 -0.86
CA ARG A 162 -2.80 -1.06 -1.54
C ARG A 162 -2.91 -0.01 -2.63
N HIS A 163 -1.98 0.92 -2.62
CA HIS A 163 -1.90 2.00 -3.60
C HIS A 163 -0.55 2.05 -4.30
N PHE A 164 -0.54 2.41 -5.57
CA PHE A 164 0.65 3.00 -6.19
C PHE A 164 0.69 4.49 -5.87
N ARG A 165 1.88 4.99 -5.58
CA ARG A 165 2.15 6.38 -5.22
C ARG A 165 3.43 6.82 -5.91
N SER A 166 3.62 8.13 -6.04
CA SER A 166 4.87 8.72 -6.49
C SER A 166 5.51 9.49 -5.33
N ASP A 167 6.84 9.39 -5.21
CA ASP A 167 7.59 10.24 -4.30
C ASP A 167 7.90 11.60 -4.95
N PRO A 168 8.47 12.57 -4.21
CA PRO A 168 8.81 13.89 -4.76
C PRO A 168 9.83 13.87 -5.92
N ASP A 169 10.61 12.79 -6.07
CA ASP A 169 11.55 12.59 -7.17
C ASP A 169 10.87 11.94 -8.39
N GLY A 170 9.58 11.63 -8.29
CA GLY A 170 8.77 11.01 -9.34
C GLY A 170 8.89 9.48 -9.40
N LEU A 171 9.54 8.82 -8.43
CA LEU A 171 9.63 7.37 -8.41
C LEU A 171 8.35 6.74 -7.87
N THR A 172 7.80 5.80 -8.64
CA THR A 172 6.61 5.05 -8.24
C THR A 172 6.95 3.96 -7.22
N TYR A 173 6.17 3.87 -6.15
CA TYR A 173 6.24 2.82 -5.15
C TYR A 173 4.84 2.31 -4.80
N ALA A 174 4.77 1.11 -4.22
CA ALA A 174 3.54 0.55 -3.67
C ALA A 174 3.49 0.78 -2.16
N SER A 175 2.29 1.07 -1.66
CA SER A 175 1.99 1.31 -0.25
C SER A 175 0.84 0.41 0.18
N LYS A 176 1.08 -0.45 1.17
CA LYS A 176 0.08 -1.31 1.82
C LYS A 176 -0.31 -0.69 3.16
N THR A 177 -1.59 -0.44 3.37
CA THR A 177 -2.18 -0.04 4.66
C THR A 177 -2.93 -1.23 5.24
N HIS A 178 -2.55 -1.66 6.44
CA HIS A 178 -3.23 -2.71 7.19
C HIS A 178 -4.15 -2.12 8.26
N LEU A 179 -5.36 -2.65 8.35
CA LEU A 179 -6.41 -2.21 9.24
C LEU A 179 -6.74 -3.29 10.27
N SER A 180 -6.93 -2.86 11.51
CA SER A 180 -7.60 -3.66 12.54
C SER A 180 -9.06 -3.91 12.13
N ARG A 181 -9.72 -4.86 12.80
CA ARG A 181 -11.14 -5.18 12.59
C ARG A 181 -12.09 -3.98 12.77
N ASN A 182 -11.69 -2.98 13.55
CA ASN A 182 -12.48 -1.77 13.79
C ASN A 182 -12.15 -0.62 12.81
N GLY A 183 -11.33 -0.88 11.79
CA GLY A 183 -10.94 0.09 10.77
C GLY A 183 -9.81 1.05 11.17
N ASN A 184 -9.19 0.85 12.34
CA ASN A 184 -7.99 1.62 12.70
C ASN A 184 -6.78 1.12 11.93
N VAL A 185 -5.94 2.03 11.44
CA VAL A 185 -4.66 1.68 10.82
C VAL A 185 -3.72 1.10 11.87
N GLU A 186 -3.22 -0.11 11.65
CA GLU A 186 -2.23 -0.74 12.51
C GLU A 186 -0.81 -0.53 11.98
N PHE A 187 -0.63 -0.62 10.66
CA PHE A 187 0.63 -0.30 10.01
C PHE A 187 0.47 0.07 8.54
N VAL A 188 1.48 0.78 8.03
CA VAL A 188 1.71 1.07 6.62
C VAL A 188 3.07 0.50 6.23
N MET A 189 3.12 -0.19 5.10
CA MET A 189 4.35 -0.74 4.52
C MET A 189 4.52 -0.20 3.11
N ASN A 190 5.69 0.36 2.82
CA ASN A 190 6.02 0.89 1.51
C ASN A 190 7.13 0.02 0.88
N TYR A 191 7.01 -0.28 -0.40
CA TYR A 191 7.96 -1.12 -1.12
C TYR A 191 8.06 -0.72 -2.59
N GLY A 192 9.27 -0.83 -3.15
CA GLY A 192 9.50 -0.56 -4.57
C GLY A 192 8.79 -1.57 -5.46
N THR A 193 8.28 -1.11 -6.60
CA THR A 193 7.52 -1.93 -7.56
C THR A 193 8.42 -2.84 -8.43
N HIS A 194 9.72 -2.56 -8.49
CA HIS A 194 10.69 -3.25 -9.37
C HIS A 194 11.74 -4.08 -8.62
N GLY A 195 11.41 -4.59 -7.42
CA GLY A 195 12.22 -5.59 -6.69
C GLY A 195 13.59 -5.12 -6.15
N LEU A 196 14.06 -3.91 -6.46
CA LEU A 196 15.43 -3.48 -6.14
C LEU A 196 15.61 -2.03 -5.64
N TYR A 197 14.55 -1.22 -5.54
CA TYR A 197 14.70 0.19 -5.17
C TYR A 197 14.37 0.49 -3.72
N SER A 198 15.21 1.36 -3.14
CA SER A 198 14.93 2.07 -1.90
C SER A 198 13.90 3.14 -2.22
N LEU A 199 12.87 3.26 -1.38
CA LEU A 199 11.98 4.42 -1.38
C LEU A 199 12.82 5.70 -1.26
N HIS A 200 12.27 6.86 -1.66
CA HIS A 200 12.86 8.16 -1.29
C HIS A 200 13.33 8.13 0.16
N ARG A 201 14.51 8.70 0.43
CA ARG A 201 15.25 8.63 1.72
C ARG A 201 14.41 8.93 2.96
N ASP A 202 13.32 9.67 2.80
CA ASP A 202 12.44 10.18 3.84
C ASP A 202 11.06 9.54 3.90
N ILE A 203 10.79 8.53 3.07
CA ILE A 203 9.61 7.68 3.17
C ILE A 203 10.01 6.42 3.96
N PRO A 204 9.39 6.16 5.12
CA PRO A 204 9.67 4.93 5.86
C PRO A 204 9.20 3.70 5.06
N SER A 205 9.98 2.63 5.08
CA SER A 205 9.57 1.33 4.52
C SER A 205 8.47 0.68 5.37
N PHE A 206 8.40 1.02 6.65
CA PHE A 206 7.38 0.53 7.56
C PHE A 206 7.07 1.58 8.62
N GLU A 207 5.79 1.77 8.92
CA GLU A 207 5.28 2.57 10.02
C GLU A 207 4.16 1.80 10.72
N SER A 208 4.17 1.74 12.05
CA SER A 208 3.07 1.14 12.84
C SER A 208 2.52 2.14 13.85
N TYR A 209 1.29 1.92 14.28
CA TYR A 209 0.55 2.87 15.10
C TYR A 209 0.03 2.21 16.39
N TYR A 210 -0.16 3.05 17.39
CA TYR A 210 -0.95 2.74 18.56
C TYR A 210 -2.45 2.86 18.24
N ALA A 211 -3.30 2.27 19.08
CA ALA A 211 -4.75 2.37 18.93
C ALA A 211 -5.29 3.82 19.01
N ASN A 212 -4.52 4.75 19.57
CA ASN A 212 -4.85 6.19 19.58
C ASN A 212 -4.45 6.91 18.29
N GLY A 213 -3.94 6.19 17.28
CA GLY A 213 -3.49 6.73 15.99
C GLY A 213 -2.09 7.33 16.00
N GLN A 214 -1.41 7.42 17.15
CA GLN A 214 -0.04 7.92 17.18
C GLN A 214 0.93 6.88 16.65
N VAL A 215 2.00 7.36 16.00
CA VAL A 215 3.08 6.51 15.49
C VAL A 215 3.75 5.79 16.66
N LYS A 216 3.88 4.47 16.53
CA LYS A 216 4.56 3.58 17.47
C LYS A 216 5.99 3.29 17.04
N ARG A 217 6.20 3.08 15.74
CA ARG A 217 7.50 2.68 15.20
C ARG A 217 7.61 3.06 13.72
N GLN A 218 8.80 3.49 13.32
CA GLN A 218 9.16 3.75 11.93
C GLN A 218 10.47 3.06 11.57
N GLU A 219 10.56 2.58 10.33
CA GLU A 219 11.73 1.89 9.80
C GLU A 219 12.08 2.39 8.41
N TRP A 220 13.38 2.47 8.13
CA TRP A 220 13.93 2.79 6.81
C TRP A 220 14.85 1.66 6.37
N SER A 221 14.65 1.22 5.14
CA SER A 221 15.36 0.09 4.57
C SER A 221 15.85 0.40 3.16
N LYS A 222 17.00 -0.16 2.82
CA LYS A 222 17.58 -0.18 1.47
C LYS A 222 17.85 -1.62 1.10
N ALA A 223 17.29 -2.08 -0.03
CA ALA A 223 17.41 -3.46 -0.50
C ALA A 223 17.07 -4.48 0.61
N PHE A 224 15.91 -4.28 1.28
CA PHE A 224 15.41 -5.14 2.37
C PHE A 224 16.27 -5.20 3.64
N LEU A 225 17.29 -4.34 3.76
CA LEU A 225 18.14 -4.22 4.93
C LEU A 225 17.94 -2.87 5.60
N PHE A 226 17.87 -2.83 6.94
CA PHE A 226 17.79 -1.57 7.68
C PHE A 226 18.94 -0.64 7.28
N HIS A 227 18.60 0.57 6.87
CA HIS A 227 19.56 1.55 6.39
C HIS A 227 18.92 2.93 6.37
N ARG A 228 19.60 3.92 6.96
CA ARG A 228 19.28 5.34 6.76
C ARG A 228 20.53 6.19 6.93
N GLU A 229 20.87 6.99 5.94
CA GLU A 229 22.08 7.81 5.99
C GLU A 229 21.93 9.00 6.92
N GLY A 230 22.78 9.10 7.95
CA GLY A 230 22.85 10.24 8.87
C GLY A 230 21.68 10.35 9.85
N ALA A 231 20.73 9.42 9.82
CA ALA A 231 19.57 9.38 10.70
C ALA A 231 19.31 7.94 11.18
N PRO A 232 18.56 7.72 12.27
CA PRO A 232 18.23 6.37 12.72
C PRO A 232 17.39 5.63 11.68
N ALA A 233 17.76 4.38 11.42
CA ALA A 233 17.01 3.51 10.51
C ALA A 233 15.81 2.86 11.20
N VAL A 234 15.78 2.85 12.53
CA VAL A 234 14.61 2.44 13.33
C VAL A 234 14.40 3.48 14.43
N ILE A 235 13.16 3.95 14.57
CA ILE A 235 12.73 4.82 15.65
C ILE A 235 11.50 4.19 16.30
N GLU A 236 11.53 4.01 17.62
CA GLU A 236 10.36 3.65 18.42
C GLU A 236 9.91 4.86 19.23
N TYR A 237 8.59 5.01 19.35
CA TYR A 237 7.96 6.10 20.09
C TYR A 237 7.13 5.54 21.25
N ASN A 238 6.91 6.37 22.26
CA ASN A 238 5.94 6.13 23.32
C ASN A 238 4.51 6.51 22.86
N PRO A 239 3.46 6.07 23.58
CA PRO A 239 2.07 6.44 23.26
C PRO A 239 1.70 7.92 23.44
N ASP A 240 2.64 8.77 23.88
CA ASP A 240 2.50 10.23 23.91
C ASP A 240 3.18 10.92 22.72
N GLY A 241 3.81 10.13 21.84
CA GLY A 241 4.56 10.58 20.67
C GLY A 241 6.05 10.75 20.93
N SER A 242 6.52 10.76 22.19
CA SER A 242 7.94 11.01 22.48
C SER A 242 8.83 9.86 22.00
N VAL A 243 10.05 10.18 21.55
CA VAL A 243 11.03 9.18 21.12
C VAL A 243 11.43 8.30 22.31
N LYS A 244 11.20 6.99 22.16
CA LYS A 244 11.56 5.95 23.12
C LYS A 244 12.94 5.36 22.82
N GLU A 245 13.21 5.06 21.55
CA GLU A 245 14.47 4.43 21.12
C GLU A 245 14.84 4.82 19.69
N GLU A 246 16.14 4.93 19.42
CA GLU A 246 16.71 5.15 18.09
C GLU A 246 17.81 4.13 17.82
N LYS A 247 17.75 3.43 16.68
CA LYS A 247 18.79 2.51 16.23
C LYS A 247 19.30 2.89 14.84
N TYR A 248 20.61 2.80 14.66
CA TYR A 248 21.30 3.20 13.43
C TYR A 248 21.83 1.97 12.72
N TYR A 249 21.59 1.90 11.41
CA TYR A 249 22.03 0.79 10.59
C TYR A 249 22.66 1.27 9.30
N ARG A 250 23.69 0.56 8.84
CA ARG A 250 24.22 0.64 7.48
C ARG A 250 24.25 -0.75 6.87
N GLU A 251 23.47 -0.93 5.80
CA GLU A 251 23.44 -2.20 5.04
C GLU A 251 23.06 -3.37 5.97
N GLY A 252 22.07 -3.15 6.83
CA GLY A 252 21.56 -4.16 7.77
C GLY A 252 22.44 -4.37 9.01
N LYS A 253 23.61 -3.74 9.11
CA LYS A 253 24.48 -3.84 10.29
C LYS A 253 24.24 -2.67 11.22
N GLU A 254 23.99 -2.98 12.48
CA GLU A 254 23.86 -1.96 13.52
C GLU A 254 25.20 -1.24 13.69
N VAL A 255 25.15 0.08 13.73
CA VAL A 255 26.31 0.95 13.91
C VAL A 255 26.05 1.90 15.06
N PRO A 256 27.09 2.38 15.76
CA PRO A 256 26.89 3.47 16.70
C PRO A 256 26.32 4.70 15.98
N PRO A 257 25.57 5.56 16.69
CA PRO A 257 25.09 6.81 16.13
C PRO A 257 26.25 7.63 15.55
N PRO A 258 26.04 8.37 14.45
CA PRO A 258 27.09 9.18 13.85
C PRO A 258 27.66 10.17 14.87
N THR A 259 29.00 10.24 14.91
CA THR A 259 29.72 11.20 15.75
C THR A 259 29.57 12.58 15.15
N ILE A 260 28.87 13.48 15.83
CA ILE A 260 28.79 14.88 15.42
C ILE A 260 30.07 15.54 15.93
N ASN A 261 31.03 15.69 15.02
CA ASN A 261 32.20 16.50 15.30
C ASN A 261 31.76 17.96 15.31
N ASN A 262 31.46 18.49 16.50
CA ASN A 262 31.41 19.93 16.75
C ASN A 262 32.83 20.49 16.58
N ARG A 263 33.29 20.65 15.34
CA ARG A 263 34.43 21.53 15.07
C ARG A 263 33.88 22.97 15.15
N HIS A 264 34.08 23.55 16.33
CA HIS A 264 34.02 24.99 16.58
C HIS A 264 34.98 25.74 15.67
#